data_AF-X1TUX3-F1
#
_entry.id   AF-X1TUX3-F1
#
_cell.length_a   1.000
_cell.length_b   1.000
_cell.length_c   1.000
_cell.angle_alpha   90.00
_cell.angle_beta   90.00
_cell.angle_gamma   90.00
#
_symmetry.space_group_name_H-M   'P 1'
#
loop_
_entity.id
_entity.type
_entity.pdbx_description
1 polymer ?
#
loop_
_entity_poly.entity_id
_entity_poly.type
_entity_poly.pdbx_seq_one_letter_code
_entity_poly.pdbx_strand_id
1 'polypeptide(L)'
;MGQRFIPDSYMFQELVFGVKGEKVIMQYTGDKKPFTMEIIPNFGPVRAFPRGLDICAVLGSKRALEILEVEGDTEYTEYYNQLDNLKEEFSLKTIEEWKQNLYWR
;
A
#
# COMPACT_ATOMS: atom_id res chain seq x y z
N MET A 1 -10.34 21.83 6.04
CA MET A 1 -11.35 21.21 5.15
C MET A 1 -11.14 19.71 5.23
N GLY A 2 -12.15 18.93 5.62
CA GLY A 2 -12.00 17.48 5.82
C GLY A 2 -11.62 16.79 4.50
N GLN A 3 -10.45 16.19 4.44
CA GLN A 3 -10.01 15.38 3.31
C GLN A 3 -11.03 14.25 3.14
N ARG A 4 -11.50 14.04 1.90
CA ARG A 4 -12.41 12.95 1.58
C ARG A 4 -11.65 11.65 1.80
N PHE A 5 -12.15 10.80 2.68
CA PHE A 5 -11.60 9.47 2.84
C PHE A 5 -12.16 8.59 1.73
N ILE A 6 -11.29 8.10 0.85
CA ILE A 6 -11.65 7.15 -0.21
C ILE A 6 -10.82 5.88 0.03
N PRO A 7 -11.44 4.73 0.30
CA PRO A 7 -10.73 3.54 0.78
C PRO A 7 -9.59 3.06 -0.10
N ASP A 8 -9.80 3.07 -1.42
CA ASP A 8 -8.79 2.72 -2.41
C ASP A 8 -7.57 3.64 -2.37
N SER A 9 -7.81 4.95 -2.31
CA SER A 9 -6.79 5.99 -2.28
C SER A 9 -6.00 5.94 -0.97
N TYR A 10 -6.66 5.61 0.14
CA TYR A 10 -6.01 5.39 1.42
C TYR A 10 -5.11 4.15 1.39
N MET A 11 -5.61 3.00 0.90
CA MET A 11 -4.80 1.78 0.73
C MET A 11 -3.57 2.06 -0.13
N PHE A 12 -3.74 2.77 -1.24
CA PHE A 12 -2.65 3.18 -2.12
C PHE A 12 -1.64 4.09 -1.42
N GLN A 13 -2.12 5.11 -0.71
CA GLN A 13 -1.24 6.06 -0.02
C GLN A 13 -0.39 5.38 1.06
N GLU A 14 -0.96 4.41 1.77
CA GLU A 14 -0.23 3.65 2.77
C GLU A 14 0.79 2.70 2.13
N LEU A 15 0.54 2.19 0.92
CA LEU A 15 1.41 1.27 0.18
C LEU A 15 2.31 1.96 -0.84
N VAL A 16 2.74 3.19 -0.60
CA VAL A 16 3.77 3.88 -1.39
C VAL A 16 4.79 4.57 -0.49
N PHE A 17 5.88 5.02 -1.09
CA PHE A 17 6.96 5.75 -0.43
C PHE A 17 6.47 6.86 0.48
N GLY A 18 7.02 6.89 1.69
CA GLY A 18 6.74 7.91 2.69
C GLY A 18 7.81 7.97 3.77
N VAL A 19 7.74 9.02 4.59
CA VAL A 19 8.57 9.20 5.77
C VAL A 19 7.63 9.30 6.98
N LYS A 20 7.70 8.31 7.88
CA LYS A 20 6.89 8.26 9.11
C LYS A 20 7.80 8.58 10.30
N GLY A 21 7.78 9.83 10.75
CA GLY A 21 8.73 10.35 11.75
C GLY A 21 10.15 10.39 11.18
N GLU A 22 11.08 9.65 11.78
CA GLU A 22 12.46 9.52 11.29
C GLU A 22 12.67 8.29 10.38
N LYS A 23 11.65 7.43 10.23
CA LYS A 23 11.74 6.19 9.46
C LYS A 23 11.33 6.40 8.01
N VAL A 24 12.23 6.07 7.09
CA VAL A 24 11.91 5.95 5.65
C VAL A 24 11.27 4.58 5.41
N ILE A 25 10.11 4.56 4.76
CA ILE A 25 9.38 3.33 4.44
C ILE A 25 9.29 3.13 2.93
N MET A 26 9.06 1.89 2.52
CA MET A 26 8.97 1.47 1.11
C MET A 26 10.24 1.76 0.30
N GLN A 27 11.41 1.60 0.92
CA GLN A 27 12.69 1.55 0.20
C GLN A 27 12.81 0.19 -0.48
N TYR A 28 13.24 0.17 -1.74
CA TYR A 28 13.38 -1.06 -2.51
C TYR A 28 14.53 -1.92 -1.97
N THR A 29 14.30 -3.22 -1.82
CA THR A 29 15.27 -4.18 -1.27
C THR A 29 15.62 -5.30 -2.25
N GLY A 30 14.97 -5.34 -3.41
CA GLY A 30 15.20 -6.35 -4.45
C GLY A 30 16.31 -5.98 -5.44
N ASP A 31 16.45 -6.80 -6.48
CA ASP A 31 17.49 -6.70 -7.51
C ASP A 31 16.94 -6.36 -8.90
N LYS A 32 15.62 -6.29 -9.07
CA LYS A 32 14.93 -6.02 -10.33
C LYS A 32 14.48 -4.55 -10.42
N LYS A 33 13.83 -4.20 -11.53
CA LYS A 33 13.07 -2.94 -11.66
C LYS A 33 11.58 -3.26 -11.85
N PRO A 34 10.82 -3.48 -10.75
CA PRO A 34 9.39 -3.72 -10.83
C PRO A 34 8.63 -2.44 -11.23
N PHE A 35 7.38 -2.57 -11.67
CA PHE A 35 6.57 -1.45 -12.16
C PHE A 35 6.43 -0.33 -11.13
N THR A 36 6.31 -0.68 -9.85
CA THR A 36 6.09 0.28 -8.77
C THR A 36 7.35 1.02 -8.32
N MET A 37 8.55 0.65 -8.81
CA MET A 37 9.82 1.25 -8.38
C MET A 37 10.24 2.43 -9.26
N GLU A 38 10.53 3.56 -8.62
CA GLU A 38 11.31 4.65 -9.23
C GLU A 38 12.36 5.21 -8.25
N ILE A 39 13.32 5.94 -8.80
CA ILE A 39 14.38 6.58 -8.03
C ILE A 39 13.97 8.00 -7.65
N ILE A 40 13.87 8.28 -6.35
CA ILE A 40 13.68 9.64 -5.84
C ILE A 40 15.04 10.22 -5.42
N PRO A 41 15.36 11.46 -5.83
CA PRO A 41 16.59 12.14 -5.39
C PRO A 41 16.73 12.11 -3.85
N ASN A 42 17.93 11.80 -3.36
CA ASN A 42 18.28 11.67 -1.93
C ASN A 42 17.69 10.47 -1.17
N PHE A 43 16.76 9.70 -1.76
CA PHE A 43 16.16 8.52 -1.10
C PHE A 43 16.47 7.20 -1.80
N GLY A 44 16.89 7.24 -3.07
CA GLY A 44 17.23 6.04 -3.84
C GLY A 44 15.97 5.36 -4.42
N PRO A 45 16.04 4.04 -4.70
CA PRO A 45 14.93 3.29 -5.27
C PRO A 45 13.85 3.07 -4.21
N VAL A 46 12.62 3.46 -4.53
CA VAL A 46 11.48 3.41 -3.61
C VAL A 46 10.22 3.00 -4.35
N ARG A 47 9.17 2.62 -3.62
CA ARG A 47 7.86 2.35 -4.20
C ARG A 47 7.13 3.65 -4.55
N ALA A 48 7.32 4.15 -5.77
CA ALA A 48 6.78 5.43 -6.20
C ALA A 48 5.29 5.38 -6.56
N PHE A 49 4.81 4.24 -7.06
CA PHE A 49 3.43 4.05 -7.49
C PHE A 49 2.81 2.82 -6.85
N PRO A 50 1.50 2.80 -6.60
CA PRO A 50 0.78 1.59 -6.25
C PRO A 50 0.36 0.83 -7.52
N ARG A 51 -0.21 -0.37 -7.36
CA ARG A 51 -0.95 -1.09 -8.42
C ARG A 51 -2.37 -1.34 -7.98
N GLY A 52 -3.30 -1.43 -8.93
CA GLY A 52 -4.68 -1.84 -8.62
C GLY A 52 -4.78 -3.17 -7.87
N LEU A 53 -3.80 -4.07 -8.08
CA LEU A 53 -3.68 -5.33 -7.35
C LEU A 53 -3.44 -5.16 -5.85
N ASP A 54 -2.88 -4.04 -5.39
CA ASP A 54 -2.66 -3.77 -3.97
C ASP A 54 -4.00 -3.74 -3.20
N ILE A 55 -5.05 -3.14 -3.79
CA ILE A 55 -6.40 -3.15 -3.20
C ILE A 55 -6.90 -4.59 -3.05
N CYS A 56 -6.78 -5.38 -4.12
CA CYS A 56 -7.21 -6.78 -4.08
C CYS A 56 -6.44 -7.57 -3.02
N ALA A 57 -5.14 -7.31 -2.86
CA ALA A 57 -4.30 -7.95 -1.84
C ALA A 57 -4.70 -7.53 -0.42
N VAL A 58 -4.99 -6.25 -0.18
CA VAL A 58 -5.52 -5.74 1.10
C VAL A 58 -6.87 -6.39 1.42
N LEU A 59 -7.73 -6.58 0.42
CA LEU A 59 -9.02 -7.26 0.57
C LEU A 59 -8.92 -8.80 0.60
N GLY A 60 -7.72 -9.36 0.71
CA GLY A 60 -7.49 -10.79 0.95
C GLY A 60 -7.32 -11.68 -0.28
N SER A 61 -7.21 -11.10 -1.49
CA SER A 61 -6.94 -11.88 -2.70
C SER A 61 -5.52 -12.42 -2.72
N LYS A 62 -5.38 -13.72 -2.43
CA LYS A 62 -4.10 -14.45 -2.52
C LYS A 62 -3.49 -14.36 -3.92
N ARG A 63 -4.33 -14.45 -4.96
CA ARG A 63 -3.86 -14.39 -6.34
C ARG A 63 -3.26 -13.03 -6.71
N ALA A 64 -3.85 -11.94 -6.19
CA ALA A 64 -3.30 -10.61 -6.41
C ALA A 64 -1.94 -10.45 -5.74
N LEU A 65 -1.80 -10.94 -4.49
CA LEU A 65 -0.54 -10.94 -3.77
C LEU A 65 0.54 -11.76 -4.48
N GLU A 66 0.23 -12.97 -4.95
CA GLU A 66 1.18 -13.78 -5.74
C GLU A 66 1.71 -13.03 -6.97
N ILE A 67 0.84 -12.32 -7.70
CA ILE A 67 1.26 -11.54 -8.88
C ILE A 67 2.17 -10.37 -8.47
N LEU A 68 1.88 -9.72 -7.34
CA LEU A 68 2.76 -8.69 -6.76
C LEU A 68 4.13 -9.27 -6.41
N GLU A 69 4.18 -10.43 -5.77
CA GLU A 69 5.42 -11.08 -5.34
C GLU A 69 6.26 -11.53 -6.52
N VAL A 70 5.66 -12.22 -7.50
CA VAL A 70 6.36 -12.73 -8.69
C VAL A 70 6.99 -11.60 -9.51
N GLU A 71 6.31 -10.46 -9.59
CA GLU A 71 6.78 -9.30 -10.37
C GLU A 71 7.75 -8.41 -9.58
N GLY A 72 8.04 -8.73 -8.31
CA GLY A 72 8.94 -7.95 -7.44
C GLY A 72 8.28 -6.70 -6.83
N ASP A 73 6.99 -6.49 -7.07
CA ASP A 73 6.19 -5.40 -6.52
C ASP A 73 5.82 -5.63 -5.04
N THR A 74 6.59 -6.41 -4.26
CA THR A 74 6.50 -6.50 -2.79
C THR A 74 7.85 -6.33 -2.09
N GLU A 75 8.94 -6.20 -2.85
CA GLU A 75 10.32 -6.19 -2.35
C GLU A 75 10.71 -4.81 -1.81
N TYR A 76 9.98 -4.33 -0.80
CA TYR A 76 10.21 -3.04 -0.15
C TYR A 76 10.20 -3.15 1.36
N THR A 77 10.96 -2.28 2.01
CA THR A 77 10.94 -2.17 3.48
C THR A 77 9.52 -1.85 3.96
N GLU A 78 9.09 -2.55 5.02
CA GLU A 78 7.77 -2.39 5.66
C GLU A 78 6.55 -2.73 4.80
N TYR A 79 6.71 -3.22 3.57
CA TYR A 79 5.57 -3.52 2.69
C TYR A 79 4.57 -4.48 3.34
N TYR A 80 5.04 -5.65 3.81
CA TYR A 80 4.16 -6.63 4.44
C TYR A 80 3.56 -6.14 5.75
N ASN A 81 4.33 -5.42 6.58
CA ASN A 81 3.81 -4.83 7.81
C ASN A 81 2.62 -3.91 7.53
N GLN A 82 2.76 -3.04 6.52
CA GLN A 82 1.70 -2.11 6.13
C GLN A 82 0.52 -2.82 5.46
N LEU A 83 0.79 -3.81 4.62
CA LEU A 83 -0.24 -4.64 3.99
C LEU A 83 -1.08 -5.37 5.05
N ASP A 84 -0.44 -5.95 6.06
CA ASP A 84 -1.13 -6.70 7.11
C ASP A 84 -1.91 -5.77 8.05
N ASN A 85 -1.38 -4.60 8.39
CA ASN A 85 -2.14 -3.56 9.10
C ASN A 85 -3.42 -3.16 8.33
N LEU A 86 -3.31 -2.95 7.01
CA LEU A 86 -4.46 -2.63 6.17
C LEU A 86 -5.45 -3.79 6.11
N LYS A 87 -4.98 -5.03 5.93
CA LYS A 87 -5.85 -6.21 5.94
C LYS A 87 -6.63 -6.31 7.25
N GLU A 88 -5.95 -6.15 8.39
CA GLU A 88 -6.58 -6.18 9.71
C GLU A 88 -7.62 -5.07 9.83
N GLU A 89 -7.24 -3.82 9.55
CA GLU A 89 -8.14 -2.66 9.62
C GLU A 89 -9.41 -2.86 8.79
N PHE A 90 -9.26 -3.34 7.55
CA PHE A 90 -10.39 -3.53 6.64
C PHE A 90 -11.21 -4.79 6.91
N SER A 91 -10.60 -5.82 7.53
CA SER A 91 -11.32 -7.02 7.98
C SER A 91 -12.24 -6.74 9.17
N LEU A 92 -11.91 -5.72 9.97
CA LEU A 92 -12.68 -5.32 11.15
C LEU A 92 -13.88 -4.42 10.82
N LYS A 93 -13.97 -3.90 9.59
CA LYS A 93 -15.07 -3.00 9.18
C LYS A 93 -16.40 -3.76 9.08
N THR A 94 -17.40 -3.24 9.77
CA THR A 94 -18.80 -3.65 9.69
C THR A 94 -19.44 -3.25 8.36
N ILE A 95 -20.59 -3.86 8.04
CA ILE A 95 -21.36 -3.54 6.82
C ILE A 95 -21.80 -2.07 6.83
N GLU A 96 -22.15 -1.56 8.01
CA GLU A 96 -22.57 -0.17 8.21
C GLU A 96 -21.42 0.79 7.92
N GLU A 97 -20.20 0.49 8.40
CA GLU A 97 -18.99 1.26 8.09
C GLU A 97 -18.69 1.23 6.59
N TRP A 98 -18.73 0.06 5.95
CA TRP A 98 -18.54 -0.09 4.51
C TRP A 98 -19.51 0.76 3.66
N LYS A 99 -20.74 0.97 4.16
CA LYS A 99 -21.80 1.75 3.50
C LYS A 99 -21.77 3.23 3.84
N GLN A 100 -20.90 3.69 4.74
CA GLN A 100 -20.79 5.12 5.03
C GLN A 100 -20.25 5.88 3.81
N ASN A 101 -20.90 6.99 3.49
CA ASN A 101 -20.50 7.84 2.38
C ASN A 101 -19.47 8.89 2.82
N LEU A 102 -18.40 9.02 2.01
CA LEU A 102 -17.47 10.14 1.86
C LEU A 102 -16.60 10.61 3.05
N TYR A 103 -16.93 10.27 4.30
CA TYR A 103 -16.19 10.71 5.48
C TYR A 103 -16.12 9.60 6.54
N TRP A 104 -15.22 8.62 6.34
CA TRP A 104 -14.78 7.79 7.45
C TRP A 104 -13.94 8.65 8.41
N ARG A 105 -14.26 8.58 9.70
CA ARG A 105 -13.47 9.12 10.81
C ARG A 105 -13.21 8.01 11.81
#